data_AF-A0A2S1T229-F1
#
_entry.id   AF-A0A2S1T229-F1
#
_cell.length_a   1.000
_cell.length_b   1.000
_cell.length_c   1.000
_cell.angle_alpha   90.00
_cell.angle_beta   90.00
_cell.angle_gamma   90.00
#
_symmetry.space_group_name_H-M   'P 1'
#
loop_
_entity.id
_entity.type
_entity.pdbx_description
1 polymer ?
#
loop_
_entity_poly.entity_id
_entity_poly.type
_entity_poly.pdbx_seq_one_letter_code
_entity_poly.pdbx_strand_id
1 'polypeptide(L)'
;MRRTSVAGNLKRAKRNSSGGGANVPSPSTEANAAFYALPPTEADGEALSIELSDISANPFNDRDTGDVTNLAESIKKDGLLQDVSVIHASVFTECYPEVEGITTKYVLAFGERRWRAHQAAGLSHISAVLRNDVAPKIRRVLFVENFHRKQLSPMEEARRFYRMNTEEGMSYREIVEELSLGGPNHVSRRIELLKLPAALQDVVGTDEGPGVTLARDILGKFAEPENQIRAWELIRDEEISLGEAVQRIHGGDGVPQGNDVPIQRTAEPAASPAPASGAEETPASDEKTATGKKPKTQTPQPKIIAADKDTAHRNNASADRESACKHLVGLGAKLTAEQQDALFARALLANTQQAPARTRAHRWLREASQAEFTISDTDSYFEAVLSSGKDDLINRVAFVTALAAGEVRARDGRRQWDRTDADHVRLLIEVGNYHPQTGWERAQLTKFGVPFPGADEEPDADPIS
;
A
#
# COMPACT_ATOMS: atom_id res chain seq x y z
N MET A 1 -19.73 -14.88 -77.91
CA MET A 1 -20.71 -15.76 -78.59
C MET A 1 -22.00 -15.82 -77.76
N ARG A 2 -23.15 -16.19 -78.36
CA ARG A 2 -24.47 -16.66 -77.78
C ARG A 2 -24.83 -16.24 -76.32
N ARG A 3 -25.93 -15.50 -76.04
CA ARG A 3 -27.36 -15.94 -75.94
C ARG A 3 -27.55 -17.16 -74.99
N THR A 4 -28.51 -17.24 -74.04
CA THR A 4 -29.65 -16.38 -73.59
C THR A 4 -29.66 -16.24 -72.04
N SER A 5 -30.43 -15.38 -71.33
CA SER A 5 -31.53 -14.43 -71.61
C SER A 5 -33.01 -14.90 -71.43
N VAL A 6 -33.44 -15.14 -70.17
CA VAL A 6 -34.86 -15.20 -69.68
C VAL A 6 -34.82 -14.61 -68.25
N ALA A 7 -35.39 -13.45 -67.88
CA ALA A 7 -36.78 -12.93 -67.89
C ALA A 7 -37.67 -13.50 -66.74
N GLY A 8 -38.34 -12.69 -65.90
CA GLY A 8 -38.30 -11.22 -65.77
C GLY A 8 -39.40 -10.66 -64.85
N ASN A 9 -39.51 -9.31 -64.79
CA ASN A 9 -40.58 -8.51 -64.16
C ASN A 9 -40.74 -8.61 -62.61
N LEU A 10 -41.15 -7.56 -61.87
CA LEU A 10 -41.78 -6.29 -62.27
C LEU A 10 -41.02 -5.01 -61.84
N LYS A 11 -41.24 -3.94 -62.63
CA LYS A 11 -41.28 -2.52 -62.23
C LYS A 11 -42.78 -2.14 -62.12
N ARG A 12 -43.29 -1.14 -61.38
CA ARG A 12 -42.72 -0.05 -60.54
C ARG A 12 -43.87 0.74 -59.87
N ALA A 13 -43.79 1.04 -58.58
CA ALA A 13 -44.47 2.18 -57.91
C ALA A 13 -43.65 2.54 -56.65
N LYS A 14 -42.87 3.64 -56.61
CA LYS A 14 -43.19 5.07 -56.57
C LYS A 14 -43.76 5.52 -55.19
N ARG A 15 -42.92 6.27 -54.47
CA ARG A 15 -43.16 7.15 -53.29
C ARG A 15 -44.57 7.80 -53.26
N ASN A 16 -45.16 8.13 -52.09
CA ASN A 16 -44.48 8.71 -50.92
C ASN A 16 -45.23 8.55 -49.57
N SER A 17 -44.49 8.62 -48.46
CA SER A 17 -44.86 9.14 -47.12
C SER A 17 -46.23 8.85 -46.48
N SER A 18 -46.24 8.01 -45.44
CA SER A 18 -47.04 8.19 -44.22
C SER A 18 -46.31 7.56 -43.03
N GLY A 19 -46.44 8.14 -41.82
CA GLY A 19 -45.82 7.62 -40.61
C GLY A 19 -46.70 6.59 -39.89
N GLY A 20 -46.08 5.68 -39.15
CA GLY A 20 -46.74 4.71 -38.28
C GLY A 20 -45.71 3.96 -37.44
N GLY A 21 -45.85 3.98 -36.12
CA GLY A 21 -44.85 3.38 -35.21
C GLY A 21 -44.89 1.85 -35.26
N ALA A 22 -43.75 1.22 -35.56
CA ALA A 22 -43.58 -0.22 -35.35
C ALA A 22 -43.29 -0.46 -33.87
N ASN A 23 -44.28 -1.00 -33.16
CA ASN A 23 -44.17 -1.34 -31.74
C ASN A 23 -43.13 -2.46 -31.54
N VAL A 24 -42.00 -2.15 -30.93
CA VAL A 24 -41.02 -3.17 -30.50
C VAL A 24 -41.57 -3.81 -29.22
N PRO A 25 -41.80 -5.14 -29.18
CA PRO A 25 -42.33 -5.79 -27.98
C PRO A 25 -41.30 -5.69 -26.85
N SER A 26 -41.65 -4.96 -25.79
CA SER A 26 -40.90 -5.02 -24.53
C SER A 26 -40.99 -6.43 -23.95
N PRO A 27 -39.90 -7.02 -23.44
CA PRO A 27 -39.96 -8.32 -22.77
C PRO A 27 -40.84 -8.22 -21.53
N SER A 28 -41.81 -9.13 -21.39
CA SER A 28 -42.69 -9.16 -20.22
C SER A 28 -41.95 -9.67 -18.99
N THR A 29 -42.13 -8.97 -17.86
CA THR A 29 -41.45 -9.25 -16.58
C THR A 29 -41.61 -10.69 -16.11
N GLU A 30 -42.75 -11.31 -16.43
CA GLU A 30 -43.11 -12.70 -16.09
C GLU A 30 -42.16 -13.74 -16.71
N ALA A 31 -41.64 -13.49 -17.92
CA ALA A 31 -40.74 -14.42 -18.59
C ALA A 31 -39.36 -14.49 -17.90
N ASN A 32 -38.86 -13.36 -17.42
CA ASN A 32 -37.60 -13.30 -16.66
C ASN A 32 -37.77 -13.93 -15.27
N ALA A 33 -38.92 -13.75 -14.60
CA ALA A 33 -39.16 -14.32 -13.28
C ALA A 33 -39.03 -15.86 -13.25
N ALA A 34 -39.44 -16.54 -14.32
CA ALA A 34 -39.29 -18.00 -14.44
C ALA A 34 -37.83 -18.46 -14.62
N PHE A 35 -36.98 -17.65 -15.27
CA PHE A 35 -35.55 -17.96 -15.44
C PHE A 35 -34.76 -17.84 -14.13
N TYR A 36 -35.17 -16.91 -13.26
CA TYR A 36 -34.56 -16.70 -11.95
C TYR A 36 -35.20 -17.51 -10.81
N ALA A 37 -36.27 -18.25 -11.04
CA ALA A 37 -36.91 -19.06 -10.00
C ALA A 37 -36.02 -20.22 -9.55
N LEU A 38 -35.64 -20.26 -8.26
CA LEU A 38 -35.01 -21.42 -7.63
C LEU A 38 -35.96 -22.63 -7.73
N PRO A 39 -35.58 -23.74 -8.37
CA PRO A 39 -36.39 -24.95 -8.36
C PRO A 39 -36.50 -25.52 -6.94
N PRO A 40 -37.66 -26.05 -6.52
CA PRO A 40 -37.87 -26.54 -5.14
C PRO A 40 -37.08 -27.82 -4.83
N THR A 41 -36.31 -28.34 -5.79
CA THR A 41 -35.34 -29.43 -5.60
C THR A 41 -33.94 -28.93 -5.25
N GLU A 42 -33.57 -27.70 -5.66
CA GLU A 42 -32.18 -27.22 -5.62
C GLU A 42 -31.80 -26.66 -4.25
N ALA A 43 -31.02 -27.44 -3.49
CA ALA A 43 -30.68 -27.16 -2.09
C ALA A 43 -29.19 -26.86 -1.88
N ASP A 44 -28.87 -26.10 -0.83
CA ASP A 44 -27.48 -25.80 -0.48
C ASP A 44 -26.71 -27.06 -0.06
N GLY A 45 -25.54 -27.24 -0.67
CA GLY A 45 -24.72 -28.45 -0.55
C GLY A 45 -25.01 -29.54 -1.59
N GLU A 46 -26.03 -29.36 -2.45
CA GLU A 46 -26.31 -30.29 -3.55
C GLU A 46 -25.23 -30.26 -4.62
N ALA A 47 -24.87 -31.45 -5.13
CA ALA A 47 -23.94 -31.63 -6.25
C ALA A 47 -24.70 -31.66 -7.58
N LEU A 48 -24.36 -30.74 -8.48
CA LEU A 48 -25.02 -30.49 -9.75
C LEU A 48 -24.04 -30.70 -10.92
N SER A 49 -24.53 -31.28 -12.02
CA SER A 49 -23.83 -31.31 -13.30
C SER A 49 -24.39 -30.23 -14.21
N ILE A 50 -23.70 -29.09 -14.32
CA ILE A 50 -24.22 -27.86 -14.94
C ILE A 50 -23.54 -27.64 -16.30
N GLU A 51 -24.28 -27.19 -17.31
CA GLU A 51 -23.67 -26.73 -18.57
C GLU A 51 -22.77 -25.50 -18.33
N LEU A 52 -21.63 -25.42 -19.03
CA LEU A 52 -20.74 -24.26 -18.95
C LEU A 52 -21.41 -22.96 -19.44
N SER A 53 -22.47 -23.09 -20.25
CA SER A 53 -23.39 -22.05 -20.73
C SER A 53 -24.15 -21.35 -19.59
N ASP A 54 -24.54 -22.11 -18.56
CA ASP A 54 -25.46 -21.69 -17.50
C ASP A 54 -24.74 -21.08 -16.29
N ILE A 55 -23.42 -20.93 -16.36
CA ILE A 55 -22.58 -20.33 -15.32
C ILE A 55 -21.96 -19.03 -15.84
N SER A 56 -22.15 -17.93 -15.12
CA SER A 56 -21.39 -16.68 -15.33
C SER A 56 -20.16 -16.61 -14.41
N ALA A 57 -19.15 -15.87 -14.85
CA ALA A 57 -18.03 -15.49 -13.99
C ALA A 57 -18.52 -14.60 -12.83
N ASN A 58 -17.84 -14.62 -11.69
CA ASN A 58 -18.22 -13.75 -10.57
C ASN A 58 -17.79 -12.30 -10.84
N PRO A 59 -18.70 -11.31 -10.87
CA PRO A 59 -18.34 -9.91 -11.14
C PRO A 59 -17.51 -9.26 -10.03
N PHE A 60 -17.39 -9.88 -8.85
CA PHE A 60 -16.49 -9.42 -7.78
C PHE A 60 -15.12 -10.11 -7.77
N ASN A 61 -14.89 -11.12 -8.63
CA ASN A 61 -13.58 -11.78 -8.74
C ASN A 61 -12.67 -11.00 -9.71
N ASP A 62 -11.85 -10.11 -9.15
CA ASP A 62 -10.83 -9.31 -9.84
C ASP A 62 -9.55 -10.10 -10.23
N ARG A 63 -9.53 -11.42 -10.01
CA ARG A 63 -8.36 -12.27 -10.25
C ARG A 63 -8.30 -12.79 -11.68
N ASP A 64 -7.32 -12.29 -12.45
CA ASP A 64 -6.80 -12.96 -13.65
C ASP A 64 -6.53 -14.45 -13.37
N THR A 65 -7.12 -15.32 -14.19
CA THR A 65 -6.97 -16.77 -14.07
C THR A 65 -5.59 -17.27 -14.52
N GLY A 66 -4.81 -16.44 -15.22
CA GLY A 66 -3.54 -16.79 -15.83
C GLY A 66 -3.69 -17.91 -16.86
N ASP A 67 -2.58 -18.55 -17.21
CA ASP A 67 -2.64 -19.76 -18.04
C ASP A 67 -3.36 -20.90 -17.29
N VAL A 68 -4.22 -21.60 -18.03
CA VAL A 68 -5.01 -22.76 -17.58
C VAL A 68 -4.78 -23.99 -18.48
N THR A 69 -3.89 -23.91 -19.48
CA THR A 69 -3.68 -24.96 -20.50
C THR A 69 -3.29 -26.29 -19.85
N ASN A 70 -2.26 -26.31 -18.99
CA ASN A 70 -1.83 -27.51 -18.26
C ASN A 70 -2.93 -28.09 -17.36
N LEU A 71 -3.82 -27.24 -16.83
CA LEU A 71 -4.96 -27.66 -16.01
C LEU A 71 -6.08 -28.26 -16.87
N ALA A 72 -6.31 -27.72 -18.07
CA ALA A 72 -7.25 -28.27 -19.05
C ALA A 72 -6.79 -29.63 -19.60
N GLU A 73 -5.48 -29.83 -19.79
CA GLU A 73 -4.91 -31.14 -20.15
C GLU A 73 -5.05 -32.17 -19.02
N SER A 74 -4.76 -31.78 -17.77
CA SER A 74 -4.99 -32.66 -16.61
C SER A 74 -6.47 -33.01 -16.44
N ILE A 75 -7.38 -32.05 -16.60
CA ILE A 75 -8.84 -32.28 -16.52
C ILE A 75 -9.32 -33.23 -17.63
N LYS A 76 -8.76 -33.15 -18.85
CA LYS A 76 -9.06 -34.11 -19.93
C LYS A 76 -8.63 -35.55 -19.63
N LYS A 77 -7.57 -35.71 -18.84
CA LYS A 77 -6.94 -37.02 -18.57
C LYS A 77 -7.46 -37.66 -17.28
N ASP A 78 -7.57 -36.88 -16.22
CA ASP A 78 -7.80 -37.32 -14.84
C ASP A 78 -9.16 -36.86 -14.27
N GLY A 79 -9.90 -36.03 -15.03
CA GLY A 79 -11.20 -35.48 -14.62
C GLY A 79 -11.11 -34.28 -13.68
N LEU A 80 -12.26 -33.84 -13.18
CA LEU A 80 -12.33 -32.79 -12.15
C LEU A 80 -12.24 -33.42 -10.76
N LEU A 81 -11.07 -33.29 -10.11
CA LEU A 81 -10.83 -33.85 -8.77
C LEU A 81 -11.53 -33.10 -7.62
N GLN A 82 -12.06 -31.89 -7.87
CA GLN A 82 -12.77 -31.08 -6.88
C GLN A 82 -13.80 -30.19 -7.57
N ASP A 83 -15.06 -30.27 -7.16
CA ASP A 83 -16.18 -29.52 -7.73
C ASP A 83 -16.01 -28.00 -7.59
N VAL A 84 -16.47 -27.25 -8.59
CA VAL A 84 -16.62 -25.80 -8.44
C VAL A 84 -17.77 -25.47 -7.49
N SER A 85 -17.87 -24.24 -7.00
CA SER A 85 -19.04 -23.81 -6.21
C SER A 85 -19.79 -22.72 -6.96
N VAL A 86 -21.12 -22.76 -6.91
CA VAL A 86 -22.01 -21.82 -7.60
C VAL A 86 -23.09 -21.26 -6.66
N ILE A 87 -23.61 -20.09 -6.99
CA ILE A 87 -24.77 -19.44 -6.37
C ILE A 87 -25.88 -19.37 -7.43
N HIS A 88 -27.15 -19.58 -7.07
CA HIS A 88 -28.26 -19.39 -8.00
C HIS A 88 -28.46 -17.90 -8.29
N ALA A 89 -28.65 -17.51 -9.55
CA ALA A 89 -28.57 -16.11 -9.98
C ALA A 89 -29.60 -15.19 -9.28
N SER A 90 -30.78 -15.69 -8.91
CA SER A 90 -31.73 -14.92 -8.08
C SER A 90 -31.18 -14.53 -6.72
N VAL A 91 -30.59 -15.47 -5.97
CA VAL A 91 -30.05 -15.17 -4.64
C VAL A 91 -28.87 -14.20 -4.73
N PHE A 92 -28.05 -14.32 -5.78
CA PHE A 92 -26.99 -13.35 -6.05
C PHE A 92 -27.56 -11.95 -6.31
N THR A 93 -28.56 -11.82 -7.18
CA THR A 93 -29.18 -10.54 -7.54
C THR A 93 -30.04 -9.95 -6.40
N GLU A 94 -30.60 -10.79 -5.53
CA GLU A 94 -31.26 -10.34 -4.29
C GLU A 94 -30.26 -9.77 -3.28
N CYS A 95 -29.07 -10.38 -3.16
CA CYS A 95 -27.99 -9.86 -2.32
C CYS A 95 -27.32 -8.60 -2.90
N TYR A 96 -27.24 -8.49 -4.24
CA TYR A 96 -26.52 -7.43 -4.95
C TYR A 96 -27.32 -6.87 -6.13
N PRO A 97 -28.44 -6.16 -5.88
CA PRO A 97 -29.31 -5.63 -6.93
C PRO A 97 -28.67 -4.52 -7.78
N GLU A 98 -27.49 -4.01 -7.39
CA GLU A 98 -26.68 -3.08 -8.18
C GLU A 98 -25.88 -3.75 -9.31
N VAL A 99 -25.88 -5.09 -9.40
CA VAL A 99 -25.12 -5.85 -10.38
C VAL A 99 -25.97 -6.23 -11.58
N GLU A 100 -25.84 -5.46 -12.65
CA GLU A 100 -26.46 -5.75 -13.95
C GLU A 100 -25.68 -6.82 -14.75
N GLY A 101 -26.33 -7.41 -15.76
CA GLY A 101 -25.68 -8.25 -16.78
C GLY A 101 -25.54 -9.74 -16.48
N ILE A 102 -26.05 -10.24 -15.36
CA ILE A 102 -26.11 -11.69 -15.08
C ILE A 102 -27.27 -12.29 -15.88
N THR A 103 -26.96 -12.97 -16.99
CA THR A 103 -27.95 -13.59 -17.90
C THR A 103 -27.92 -15.12 -17.87
N THR A 104 -27.32 -15.73 -16.86
CA THR A 104 -27.14 -17.19 -16.70
C THR A 104 -27.87 -17.67 -15.45
N LYS A 105 -28.22 -18.96 -15.36
CA LYS A 105 -28.94 -19.50 -14.19
C LYS A 105 -28.09 -19.47 -12.90
N TYR A 106 -26.78 -19.63 -13.03
CA TYR A 106 -25.85 -19.62 -11.91
C TYR A 106 -24.76 -18.56 -12.07
N VAL A 107 -24.27 -18.07 -10.93
CA VAL A 107 -23.05 -17.26 -10.81
C VAL A 107 -21.99 -18.11 -10.12
N LEU A 108 -20.77 -18.12 -10.64
CA LEU A 108 -19.68 -18.85 -10.00
C LEU A 108 -19.34 -18.25 -8.63
N ALA A 109 -19.20 -19.08 -7.59
CA ALA A 109 -18.71 -18.68 -6.28
C ALA A 109 -17.19 -18.94 -6.17
N PHE A 110 -16.76 -20.19 -6.38
CA PHE A 110 -15.36 -20.60 -6.22
C PHE A 110 -14.90 -21.55 -7.33
N GLY A 111 -13.60 -21.48 -7.65
CA GLY A 111 -12.95 -22.41 -8.58
C GLY A 111 -12.77 -21.91 -10.02
N GLU A 112 -12.75 -20.61 -10.30
CA GLU A 112 -12.76 -20.08 -11.68
C GLU A 112 -11.68 -20.66 -12.61
N ARG A 113 -10.45 -20.89 -12.14
CA ARG A 113 -9.41 -21.55 -12.97
C ARG A 113 -9.84 -22.95 -13.45
N ARG A 114 -10.62 -23.70 -12.67
CA ARG A 114 -11.17 -25.02 -13.04
C ARG A 114 -12.31 -24.89 -14.06
N TRP A 115 -13.16 -23.86 -13.95
CA TRP A 115 -14.23 -23.55 -14.91
C TRP A 115 -13.67 -23.08 -16.26
N ARG A 116 -12.72 -22.12 -16.28
CA ARG A 116 -12.00 -21.71 -17.50
C ARG A 116 -11.24 -22.89 -18.12
N ALA A 117 -10.66 -23.78 -17.31
CA ALA A 117 -10.00 -24.98 -17.81
C ALA A 117 -10.99 -25.99 -18.43
N HIS A 118 -12.24 -26.10 -17.96
CA HIS A 118 -13.27 -26.91 -18.63
C HIS A 118 -13.65 -26.31 -19.99
N GLN A 119 -13.77 -24.98 -20.09
CA GLN A 119 -14.00 -24.27 -21.36
C GLN A 119 -12.84 -24.50 -22.34
N ALA A 120 -11.59 -24.32 -21.89
CA ALA A 120 -10.39 -24.57 -22.68
C ALA A 120 -10.19 -26.07 -23.04
N ALA A 121 -10.73 -26.98 -22.22
CA ALA A 121 -10.79 -28.40 -22.54
C ALA A 121 -11.82 -28.72 -23.63
N GLY A 122 -12.82 -27.86 -23.88
CA GLY A 122 -13.92 -28.14 -24.80
C GLY A 122 -14.94 -29.13 -24.23
N LEU A 123 -15.04 -29.23 -22.89
CA LEU A 123 -16.12 -29.96 -22.22
C LEU A 123 -17.40 -29.12 -22.26
N SER A 124 -18.58 -29.75 -22.21
CA SER A 124 -19.87 -29.04 -22.19
C SER A 124 -20.43 -28.81 -20.78
N HIS A 125 -20.10 -29.71 -19.84
CA HIS A 125 -20.62 -29.71 -18.47
C HIS A 125 -19.47 -29.64 -17.44
N ILE A 126 -19.79 -29.21 -16.22
CA ILE A 126 -18.89 -29.21 -15.07
C ILE A 126 -19.63 -29.70 -13.81
N SER A 127 -18.92 -30.42 -12.95
CA SER A 127 -19.42 -30.80 -11.61
C SER A 127 -19.25 -29.63 -10.64
N ALA A 128 -20.35 -29.26 -9.99
CA ALA A 128 -20.49 -28.07 -9.17
C ALA A 128 -21.27 -28.37 -7.88
N VAL A 129 -21.09 -27.55 -6.85
CA VAL A 129 -21.91 -27.60 -5.62
C VAL A 129 -22.63 -26.27 -5.41
N LEU A 130 -23.95 -26.33 -5.19
CA LEU A 130 -24.78 -25.16 -4.93
C LEU A 130 -24.55 -24.60 -3.52
N ARG A 131 -24.33 -23.29 -3.41
CA ARG A 131 -23.98 -22.58 -2.17
C ARG A 131 -24.59 -21.18 -2.14
N ASN A 132 -25.90 -21.10 -2.01
CA ASN A 132 -26.59 -19.84 -1.75
C ASN A 132 -26.22 -19.27 -0.37
N ASP A 133 -25.85 -20.13 0.60
CA ASP A 133 -25.27 -19.77 1.91
C ASP A 133 -24.12 -18.75 1.83
N VAL A 134 -23.33 -18.79 0.74
CA VAL A 134 -22.22 -17.85 0.54
C VAL A 134 -22.59 -16.56 -0.16
N ALA A 135 -23.79 -16.45 -0.75
CA ALA A 135 -24.19 -15.30 -1.54
C ALA A 135 -24.05 -13.95 -0.80
N PRO A 136 -24.57 -13.76 0.44
CA PRO A 136 -24.49 -12.45 1.12
C PRO A 136 -23.05 -12.02 1.48
N LYS A 137 -22.13 -12.99 1.56
CA LYS A 137 -20.74 -12.82 1.99
C LYS A 137 -19.72 -13.04 0.86
N ILE A 138 -20.14 -13.32 -0.38
CA ILE A 138 -19.23 -13.79 -1.45
C ILE A 138 -18.20 -12.71 -1.82
N ARG A 139 -18.61 -11.43 -1.84
CA ARG A 139 -17.73 -10.26 -2.04
C ARG A 139 -16.59 -10.23 -1.02
N ARG A 140 -16.87 -10.57 0.24
CA ARG A 140 -15.88 -10.64 1.32
C ARG A 140 -15.02 -11.89 1.26
N VAL A 141 -15.61 -13.08 1.09
CA VAL A 141 -14.84 -14.34 1.08
C VAL A 141 -13.84 -14.37 -0.09
N LEU A 142 -14.22 -13.87 -1.27
CA LEU A 142 -13.29 -13.69 -2.40
C LEU A 142 -12.17 -12.70 -2.07
N PHE A 143 -12.48 -11.60 -1.37
CA PHE A 143 -11.47 -10.64 -0.92
C PHE A 143 -10.50 -11.28 0.09
N VAL A 144 -10.98 -12.02 1.08
CA VAL A 144 -10.14 -12.72 2.08
C VAL A 144 -9.25 -13.79 1.42
N GLU A 145 -9.76 -14.52 0.41
CA GLU A 145 -8.98 -15.50 -0.34
C GLU A 145 -7.86 -14.84 -1.18
N ASN A 146 -8.12 -13.65 -1.74
CA ASN A 146 -7.13 -12.89 -2.51
C ASN A 146 -6.14 -12.13 -1.60
N PHE A 147 -6.59 -11.58 -0.47
CA PHE A 147 -5.78 -10.84 0.51
C PHE A 147 -4.62 -11.69 1.06
N HIS A 148 -4.88 -12.97 1.37
CA HIS A 148 -3.84 -13.89 1.84
C HIS A 148 -2.87 -14.40 0.73
N ARG A 149 -3.03 -13.97 -0.53
CA ARG A 149 -2.26 -14.48 -1.68
C ARG A 149 -1.52 -13.41 -2.49
N LYS A 150 -1.99 -12.16 -2.49
CA LYS A 150 -1.34 -11.04 -3.17
C LYS A 150 -0.94 -9.98 -2.15
N GLN A 151 0.24 -9.38 -2.34
CA GLN A 151 0.49 -8.05 -1.78
C GLN A 151 -0.38 -7.07 -2.56
N LEU A 152 -1.51 -6.68 -1.97
CA LEU A 152 -2.38 -5.64 -2.52
C LEU A 152 -1.72 -4.27 -2.35
N SER A 153 -2.08 -3.32 -3.21
CA SER A 153 -1.67 -1.93 -3.00
C SER A 153 -2.32 -1.37 -1.72
N PRO A 154 -1.68 -0.39 -1.05
CA PRO A 154 -2.27 0.31 0.09
C PRO A 154 -3.69 0.86 -0.15
N MET A 155 -3.98 1.23 -1.40
CA MET A 155 -5.24 1.85 -1.78
C MET A 155 -6.33 0.83 -2.09
N GLU A 156 -6.00 -0.35 -2.61
CA GLU A 156 -6.96 -1.46 -2.73
C GLU A 156 -7.41 -1.94 -1.35
N GLU A 157 -6.48 -2.12 -0.42
CA GLU A 157 -6.79 -2.44 0.98
C GLU A 157 -7.69 -1.36 1.61
N ALA A 158 -7.33 -0.07 1.46
CA ALA A 158 -8.13 1.04 1.97
C ALA A 158 -9.57 1.01 1.43
N ARG A 159 -9.74 0.84 0.11
CA ARG A 159 -11.05 0.76 -0.59
C ARG A 159 -11.86 -0.49 -0.22
N ARG A 160 -11.22 -1.57 0.23
CA ARG A 160 -11.88 -2.80 0.69
C ARG A 160 -12.25 -2.70 2.17
N PHE A 161 -11.33 -2.29 3.04
CA PHE A 161 -11.60 -2.08 4.47
C PHE A 161 -12.70 -1.05 4.73
N TYR A 162 -12.73 0.04 3.94
CA TYR A 162 -13.80 1.04 4.04
C TYR A 162 -15.17 0.41 3.77
N ARG A 163 -15.30 -0.40 2.71
CA ARG A 163 -16.56 -1.06 2.35
C ARG A 163 -16.95 -2.16 3.35
N MET A 164 -16.01 -2.92 3.90
CA MET A 164 -16.31 -3.83 5.01
C MET A 164 -16.89 -3.07 6.22
N ASN A 165 -16.46 -1.83 6.48
CA ASN A 165 -16.98 -1.00 7.55
C ASN A 165 -18.29 -0.25 7.22
N THR A 166 -18.52 0.15 5.95
CA THR A 166 -19.68 0.99 5.57
C THR A 166 -20.79 0.28 4.80
N GLU A 167 -20.46 -0.72 3.99
CA GLU A 167 -21.44 -1.57 3.26
C GLU A 167 -21.81 -2.79 4.10
N GLU A 168 -20.81 -3.50 4.66
CA GLU A 168 -21.03 -4.73 5.47
C GLU A 168 -21.19 -4.45 6.97
N GLY A 169 -20.99 -3.21 7.42
CA GLY A 169 -21.19 -2.77 8.80
C GLY A 169 -20.21 -3.33 9.85
N MET A 170 -19.12 -3.99 9.43
CA MET A 170 -18.15 -4.61 10.33
C MET A 170 -17.29 -3.57 11.05
N SER A 171 -17.10 -3.72 12.36
CA SER A 171 -16.17 -2.86 13.10
C SER A 171 -14.72 -3.12 12.72
N TYR A 172 -13.83 -2.16 13.00
CA TYR A 172 -12.39 -2.32 12.83
C TYR A 172 -11.76 -3.47 13.65
N ARG A 173 -12.49 -4.10 14.59
CA ARG A 173 -12.06 -5.33 15.28
C ARG A 173 -12.41 -6.58 14.48
N GLU A 174 -13.66 -6.68 14.01
CA GLU A 174 -14.11 -7.81 13.20
C GLU A 174 -13.34 -7.89 11.87
N ILE A 175 -13.01 -6.74 11.25
CA ILE A 175 -12.14 -6.67 10.07
C ILE A 175 -10.73 -7.20 10.38
N VAL A 176 -10.21 -6.94 11.59
CA VAL A 176 -8.89 -7.41 12.03
C VAL A 176 -8.88 -8.90 12.32
N GLU A 177 -9.96 -9.43 12.89
CA GLU A 177 -10.12 -10.84 13.23
C GLU A 177 -10.31 -11.69 11.97
N GLU A 178 -11.19 -11.27 11.03
CA GLU A 178 -11.42 -11.94 9.73
C GLU A 178 -10.15 -11.99 8.85
N LEU A 179 -9.28 -10.98 8.93
CA LEU A 179 -8.07 -10.84 8.11
C LEU A 179 -6.75 -11.07 8.88
N SER A 180 -6.82 -11.53 10.14
CA SER A 180 -5.65 -11.78 11.01
C SER A 180 -4.63 -10.63 11.09
N LEU A 181 -5.11 -9.39 11.14
CA LEU A 181 -4.28 -8.17 11.07
C LEU A 181 -3.61 -7.80 12.41
N GLY A 182 -2.60 -6.93 12.35
CA GLY A 182 -1.88 -6.43 13.53
C GLY A 182 -2.63 -5.46 14.46
N GLY A 183 -3.95 -5.27 14.28
CA GLY A 183 -4.81 -4.49 15.17
C GLY A 183 -5.63 -3.38 14.49
N PRO A 184 -6.70 -2.86 15.15
CA PRO A 184 -7.66 -1.91 14.55
C PRO A 184 -7.04 -0.60 14.01
N ASN A 185 -5.91 -0.20 14.58
CA ASN A 185 -5.14 0.94 14.10
C ASN A 185 -4.67 0.76 12.65
N HIS A 186 -4.35 -0.47 12.21
CA HIS A 186 -3.96 -0.73 10.82
C HIS A 186 -5.12 -0.43 9.86
N VAL A 187 -6.33 -0.89 10.21
CA VAL A 187 -7.56 -0.69 9.43
C VAL A 187 -7.90 0.80 9.32
N SER A 188 -7.97 1.54 10.44
CA SER A 188 -8.22 2.99 10.44
C SER A 188 -7.20 3.73 9.57
N ARG A 189 -5.90 3.42 9.75
CA ARG A 189 -4.80 4.07 9.01
C ARG A 189 -4.89 3.83 7.50
N ARG A 190 -5.32 2.64 7.06
CA ARG A 190 -5.57 2.37 5.64
C ARG A 190 -6.76 3.20 5.14
N ILE A 191 -7.90 3.15 5.83
CA ILE A 191 -9.13 3.87 5.44
C ILE A 191 -8.90 5.39 5.36
N GLU A 192 -8.07 5.96 6.23
CA GLU A 192 -7.71 7.39 6.19
C GLU A 192 -7.08 7.82 4.86
N LEU A 193 -6.37 6.94 4.14
CA LEU A 193 -5.78 7.24 2.82
C LEU A 193 -6.84 7.64 1.78
N LEU A 194 -8.09 7.20 1.92
CA LEU A 194 -9.19 7.57 1.01
C LEU A 194 -9.59 9.05 1.11
N LYS A 195 -9.07 9.77 2.11
CA LYS A 195 -9.27 11.22 2.29
C LYS A 195 -8.24 12.06 1.51
N LEU A 196 -7.20 11.42 0.95
CA LEU A 196 -6.21 12.10 0.11
C LEU A 196 -6.84 12.52 -1.24
N PRO A 197 -6.34 13.60 -1.87
CA PRO A 197 -6.64 13.95 -3.24
C PRO A 197 -6.37 12.79 -4.21
N ALA A 198 -7.15 12.67 -5.28
CA ALA A 198 -7.01 11.60 -6.27
C ALA A 198 -5.58 11.48 -6.81
N ALA A 199 -4.96 12.62 -7.16
CA ALA A 199 -3.57 12.69 -7.65
C ALA A 199 -2.52 12.13 -6.66
N LEU A 200 -2.82 12.07 -5.35
CA LEU A 200 -1.99 11.35 -4.38
C LEU A 200 -2.43 9.90 -4.23
N GLN A 201 -3.74 9.61 -4.19
CA GLN A 201 -4.24 8.23 -4.12
C GLN A 201 -3.67 7.34 -5.24
N ASP A 202 -3.53 7.86 -6.45
CA ASP A 202 -3.07 7.07 -7.60
C ASP A 202 -1.57 6.70 -7.52
N VAL A 203 -0.79 7.34 -6.64
CA VAL A 203 0.65 7.08 -6.45
C VAL A 203 1.02 6.49 -5.07
N VAL A 204 0.15 6.53 -4.05
CA VAL A 204 0.46 6.05 -2.69
C VAL A 204 0.91 4.58 -2.68
N GLY A 205 2.18 4.36 -2.29
CA GLY A 205 2.80 3.04 -2.22
C GLY A 205 3.29 2.47 -3.56
N THR A 206 3.33 3.26 -4.62
CA THR A 206 4.16 2.98 -5.81
C THR A 206 5.61 3.42 -5.57
N ASP A 207 6.55 3.01 -6.44
CA ASP A 207 7.95 3.44 -6.36
C ASP A 207 8.15 4.94 -6.63
N GLU A 208 7.21 5.59 -7.33
CA GLU A 208 7.24 7.02 -7.68
C GLU A 208 6.42 7.91 -6.71
N GLY A 209 5.88 7.32 -5.62
CA GLY A 209 4.88 7.96 -4.77
C GLY A 209 5.20 7.94 -3.27
N PRO A 210 4.37 8.62 -2.45
CA PRO A 210 4.58 8.69 -1.02
C PRO A 210 4.31 7.33 -0.35
N GLY A 211 5.26 6.88 0.44
CA GLY A 211 5.06 5.73 1.33
C GLY A 211 3.91 5.97 2.31
N VAL A 212 3.24 4.89 2.71
CA VAL A 212 1.99 4.89 3.53
C VAL A 212 2.06 5.77 4.78
N THR A 213 3.22 5.83 5.44
CA THR A 213 3.45 6.70 6.60
C THR A 213 3.42 8.17 6.19
N LEU A 214 4.28 8.56 5.24
CA LEU A 214 4.39 9.94 4.73
C LEU A 214 3.06 10.46 4.17
N ALA A 215 2.35 9.64 3.39
CA ALA A 215 1.04 10.00 2.84
C ALA A 215 0.02 10.38 3.93
N ARG A 216 0.01 9.64 5.05
CA ARG A 216 -0.84 9.97 6.19
C ARG A 216 -0.33 11.15 7.02
N ASP A 217 0.98 11.34 7.09
CA ASP A 217 1.56 12.48 7.81
C ASP A 217 1.29 13.79 7.06
N ILE A 218 1.32 13.78 5.71
CA ILE A 218 0.83 14.87 4.85
C ILE A 218 -0.65 15.17 5.14
N LEU A 219 -1.52 14.15 5.11
CA LEU A 219 -2.95 14.26 5.44
C LEU A 219 -3.19 14.80 6.87
N GLY A 220 -2.29 14.50 7.81
CA GLY A 220 -2.34 14.99 9.19
C GLY A 220 -1.74 16.39 9.40
N LYS A 221 -1.12 16.99 8.37
CA LYS A 221 -0.48 18.31 8.45
C LYS A 221 -1.20 19.41 7.67
N PHE A 222 -2.01 19.07 6.67
CA PHE A 222 -2.73 20.03 5.84
C PHE A 222 -4.19 19.62 5.66
N ALA A 223 -5.12 20.57 5.81
CA ALA A 223 -6.55 20.31 5.58
C ALA A 223 -6.93 20.44 4.10
N GLU A 224 -6.19 21.26 3.35
CA GLU A 224 -6.50 21.63 1.97
C GLU A 224 -5.89 20.62 0.97
N PRO A 225 -6.66 20.10 0.00
CA PRO A 225 -6.17 19.23 -1.07
C PRO A 225 -4.92 19.76 -1.80
N GLU A 226 -4.91 21.06 -2.10
CA GLU A 226 -3.83 21.73 -2.82
C GLU A 226 -2.52 21.73 -2.01
N ASN A 227 -2.61 21.99 -0.71
CA ASN A 227 -1.45 21.97 0.18
C ASN A 227 -0.90 20.55 0.36
N GLN A 228 -1.75 19.52 0.36
CA GLN A 228 -1.32 18.11 0.42
C GLN A 228 -0.55 17.71 -0.85
N ILE A 229 -1.04 18.11 -2.04
CA ILE A 229 -0.36 17.85 -3.32
C ILE A 229 0.97 18.60 -3.36
N ARG A 230 0.97 19.92 -3.10
CA ARG A 230 2.19 20.76 -3.10
C ARG A 230 3.23 20.28 -2.10
N ALA A 231 2.82 19.72 -0.95
CA ALA A 231 3.73 19.13 0.01
C ALA A 231 4.41 17.86 -0.53
N TRP A 232 3.69 17.01 -1.26
CA TRP A 232 4.29 15.86 -1.93
C TRP A 232 5.24 16.28 -3.06
N GLU A 233 4.84 17.24 -3.90
CA GLU A 233 5.67 17.77 -4.99
C GLU A 233 7.00 18.32 -4.48
N LEU A 234 6.99 19.14 -3.42
CA LEU A 234 8.23 19.64 -2.80
C LEU A 234 9.11 18.52 -2.25
N ILE A 235 8.54 17.51 -1.60
CA ILE A 235 9.30 16.38 -1.04
C ILE A 235 9.88 15.48 -2.15
N ARG A 236 9.18 15.34 -3.28
CA ARG A 236 9.63 14.57 -4.45
C ARG A 236 10.70 15.31 -5.27
N ASP A 237 10.53 16.61 -5.47
CA ASP A 237 11.33 17.39 -6.44
C ASP A 237 12.50 18.14 -5.79
N GLU A 238 12.42 18.49 -4.49
CA GLU A 238 13.51 19.13 -3.72
C GLU A 238 14.18 18.17 -2.71
N GLU A 239 13.73 16.91 -2.61
CA GLU A 239 14.15 15.88 -1.62
C GLU A 239 14.07 16.32 -0.13
N ILE A 240 13.35 17.39 0.19
CA ILE A 240 13.25 17.96 1.54
C ILE A 240 12.37 17.12 2.50
N SER A 241 12.53 17.34 3.80
CA SER A 241 11.66 16.70 4.79
C SER A 241 10.24 17.28 4.80
N LEU A 242 9.27 16.49 5.28
CA LEU A 242 7.91 16.97 5.54
C LEU A 242 7.89 18.16 6.53
N GLY A 243 8.87 18.27 7.43
CA GLY A 243 8.99 19.41 8.34
C GLY A 243 9.28 20.72 7.58
N GLU A 244 10.20 20.66 6.62
CA GLU A 244 10.57 21.80 5.77
C GLU A 244 9.47 22.13 4.75
N ALA A 245 8.84 21.13 4.14
CA ALA A 245 7.68 21.34 3.26
C ALA A 245 6.52 22.02 4.01
N VAL A 246 6.25 21.61 5.25
CA VAL A 246 5.27 22.28 6.14
C VAL A 246 5.68 23.72 6.44
N GLN A 247 6.95 23.97 6.78
CA GLN A 247 7.44 25.34 7.01
C GLN A 247 7.35 26.21 5.75
N ARG A 248 7.63 25.66 4.57
CA ARG A 248 7.63 26.40 3.30
C ARG A 248 6.22 26.79 2.85
N ILE A 249 5.26 25.87 2.97
CA ILE A 249 3.85 26.12 2.64
C ILE A 249 3.19 27.09 3.63
N HIS A 250 3.48 26.97 4.94
CA HIS A 250 2.93 27.91 5.95
C HIS A 250 3.72 29.23 6.03
N GLY A 251 4.98 29.26 5.60
CA GLY A 251 5.90 30.40 5.70
C GLY A 251 5.66 31.48 4.64
N GLY A 252 4.85 31.20 3.62
CA GLY A 252 4.38 32.23 2.69
C GLY A 252 5.15 32.34 1.37
N ASP A 253 5.68 31.23 0.83
CA ASP A 253 5.93 31.16 -0.63
C ASP A 253 4.57 31.17 -1.35
N GLY A 254 4.10 32.40 -1.61
CA GLY A 254 2.74 32.73 -2.02
C GLY A 254 2.26 31.99 -3.28
N VAL A 255 0.95 31.83 -3.37
CA VAL A 255 0.29 31.20 -4.52
C VAL A 255 0.73 31.90 -5.82
N PRO A 256 1.32 31.19 -6.79
CA PRO A 256 1.42 31.68 -8.15
C PRO A 256 0.00 31.68 -8.71
N GLN A 257 -0.73 32.79 -8.54
CA GLN A 257 -2.02 32.96 -9.21
C GLN A 257 -1.76 32.91 -10.72
N GLY A 258 -2.34 31.90 -11.37
CA GLY A 258 -2.23 31.73 -12.81
C GLY A 258 -2.72 32.99 -13.52
N ASN A 259 -1.87 33.56 -14.35
CA ASN A 259 -2.22 34.62 -15.29
C ASN A 259 -1.66 34.24 -16.66
N ASP A 260 -2.51 34.31 -17.68
CA ASP A 260 -2.15 33.98 -19.05
C ASP A 260 -0.98 34.81 -19.58
N VAL A 261 -0.16 34.21 -20.44
CA VAL A 261 0.89 34.91 -21.18
C VAL A 261 0.43 35.23 -22.61
N PRO A 262 0.07 36.49 -22.90
CA PRO A 262 0.08 37.01 -24.26
C PRO A 262 1.28 37.94 -24.50
N ILE A 263 2.35 37.35 -25.05
CA ILE A 263 3.22 37.93 -26.10
C ILE A 263 3.73 39.38 -25.93
N GLN A 264 5.01 39.48 -25.56
CA GLN A 264 6.03 40.42 -26.06
C GLN A 264 5.71 41.92 -26.25
N ARG A 265 6.56 42.79 -25.67
CA ARG A 265 7.48 43.65 -26.46
C ARG A 265 8.63 44.23 -25.65
N THR A 266 9.69 44.61 -26.36
CA THR A 266 11.00 45.06 -25.87
C THR A 266 11.10 46.58 -25.68
N ALA A 267 11.77 47.04 -24.61
CA ALA A 267 12.50 48.31 -24.56
C ALA A 267 13.57 48.27 -23.44
N GLU A 268 14.64 49.06 -23.58
CA GLU A 268 15.79 49.12 -22.67
C GLU A 268 15.69 50.27 -21.62
N PRO A 269 16.56 50.31 -20.58
CA PRO A 269 16.29 51.03 -19.32
C PRO A 269 16.93 52.43 -19.22
N ALA A 270 16.47 53.22 -18.23
CA ALA A 270 17.22 54.38 -17.73
C ALA A 270 16.91 54.74 -16.26
N ALA A 271 17.99 55.13 -15.55
CA ALA A 271 18.07 56.09 -14.43
C ALA A 271 17.14 55.96 -13.19
N SER A 272 17.76 55.67 -12.04
CA SER A 272 17.41 56.32 -10.77
C SER A 272 17.99 57.75 -10.74
N PRO A 273 17.46 58.66 -9.91
CA PRO A 273 18.21 59.04 -8.70
C PRO A 273 17.36 59.09 -7.42
N ALA A 274 18.02 59.33 -6.28
CA ALA A 274 17.42 59.32 -4.94
C ALA A 274 17.42 60.75 -4.26
N PRO A 275 17.73 60.97 -2.96
CA PRO A 275 16.68 61.38 -2.02
C PRO A 275 16.97 62.65 -1.18
N ALA A 276 15.92 63.24 -0.58
CA ALA A 276 15.94 64.25 0.51
C ALA A 276 14.49 64.54 1.00
N SER A 277 14.20 65.19 2.14
CA SER A 277 14.83 65.30 3.49
C SER A 277 13.90 66.16 4.40
N GLY A 278 14.06 66.12 5.74
CA GLY A 278 13.28 66.91 6.73
C GLY A 278 12.00 66.20 7.22
N ALA A 279 11.61 66.13 8.50
CA ALA A 279 11.97 66.86 9.74
C ALA A 279 11.57 68.36 9.77
N GLU A 280 11.25 68.98 10.92
CA GLU A 280 10.99 68.48 12.30
C GLU A 280 9.45 68.49 12.63
N GLU A 281 8.84 68.52 13.83
CA GLU A 281 9.24 68.59 15.26
C GLU A 281 8.15 67.96 16.20
N THR A 282 8.11 68.30 17.50
CA THR A 282 7.17 67.89 18.58
C THR A 282 6.96 69.12 19.52
N PRO A 283 6.45 69.11 20.79
CA PRO A 283 5.81 68.08 21.64
C PRO A 283 4.58 68.54 22.50
N ALA A 284 4.10 67.62 23.36
CA ALA A 284 3.35 67.83 24.62
C ALA A 284 1.85 68.25 24.55
N SER A 285 0.99 67.98 25.56
CA SER A 285 1.17 67.39 26.91
C SER A 285 -0.05 66.55 27.41
N ASP A 286 0.12 65.86 28.55
CA ASP A 286 -0.91 65.42 29.54
C ASP A 286 -2.01 64.37 29.16
N GLU A 287 -2.53 63.52 30.06
CA GLU A 287 -1.99 62.94 31.31
C GLU A 287 -2.58 61.52 31.61
N LYS A 288 -1.89 60.77 32.48
CA LYS A 288 -2.29 59.57 33.28
C LYS A 288 -3.70 58.95 33.12
N THR A 289 -3.77 57.60 32.99
CA THR A 289 -4.26 56.71 34.08
C THR A 289 -4.00 55.21 33.83
N ALA A 290 -4.27 54.36 34.83
CA ALA A 290 -3.64 53.05 35.04
C ALA A 290 -4.50 51.80 34.74
N THR A 291 -3.83 50.63 34.79
CA THR A 291 -4.35 49.25 35.03
C THR A 291 -5.22 48.55 33.96
N GLY A 292 -5.00 47.23 33.76
CA GLY A 292 -5.91 46.41 32.95
C GLY A 292 -5.41 45.09 32.31
N LYS A 293 -4.21 44.58 32.61
CA LYS A 293 -3.65 43.40 31.90
C LYS A 293 -4.31 42.08 32.35
N LYS A 294 -5.13 41.44 31.50
CA LYS A 294 -5.61 40.05 31.68
C LYS A 294 -4.70 39.03 30.95
N PRO A 295 -4.68 37.74 31.36
CA PRO A 295 -3.70 36.76 30.86
C PRO A 295 -4.01 36.27 29.43
N LYS A 296 -2.97 35.83 28.71
CA LYS A 296 -3.14 34.97 27.53
C LYS A 296 -3.51 33.56 27.98
N THR A 297 -4.62 33.02 27.51
CA THR A 297 -4.95 31.60 27.65
C THR A 297 -3.93 30.77 26.87
N GLN A 298 -3.20 29.87 27.54
CA GLN A 298 -2.38 28.88 26.86
C GLN A 298 -3.27 27.74 26.37
N THR A 299 -3.24 27.45 25.07
CA THR A 299 -3.80 26.20 24.53
C THR A 299 -2.95 25.04 25.08
N PRO A 300 -3.54 24.03 25.75
CA PRO A 300 -2.76 22.93 26.30
C PRO A 300 -2.14 22.10 25.16
N GLN A 301 -0.83 21.87 25.23
CA GLN A 301 -0.16 20.90 24.36
C GLN A 301 -0.71 19.49 24.67
N PRO A 302 -0.93 18.64 23.67
CA PRO A 302 -1.42 17.28 23.90
C PRO A 302 -0.37 16.47 24.69
N LYS A 303 -0.77 15.93 25.85
CA LYS A 303 0.10 15.08 26.66
C LYS A 303 0.36 13.76 25.92
N ILE A 304 1.57 13.61 25.38
CA ILE A 304 2.06 12.35 24.81
C ILE A 304 2.08 11.29 25.92
N ILE A 305 1.37 10.17 25.71
CA ILE A 305 1.26 9.09 26.69
C ILE A 305 2.59 8.32 26.72
N ALA A 306 2.97 7.74 27.86
CA ALA A 306 4.26 7.05 28.02
C ALA A 306 4.52 5.97 26.94
N ALA A 307 3.49 5.20 26.56
CA ALA A 307 3.57 4.20 25.50
C ALA A 307 3.87 4.79 24.09
N ASP A 308 3.47 6.05 23.84
CA ASP A 308 3.80 6.76 22.60
C ASP A 308 5.26 7.25 22.64
N LYS A 309 5.75 7.75 23.79
CA LYS A 309 7.17 8.10 23.98
C LYS A 309 8.08 6.89 23.73
N ASP A 310 7.78 5.74 24.34
CA ASP A 310 8.54 4.49 24.16
C ASP A 310 8.52 3.99 22.71
N THR A 311 7.48 4.33 21.95
CA THR A 311 7.38 3.97 20.53
C THR A 311 8.19 4.93 19.66
N ALA A 312 8.18 6.23 19.95
CA ALA A 312 9.07 7.19 19.31
C ALA A 312 10.55 6.90 19.56
N HIS A 313 10.94 6.63 20.82
CA HIS A 313 12.32 6.30 21.18
C HIS A 313 12.84 5.05 20.46
N ARG A 314 12.03 3.97 20.37
CA ARG A 314 12.39 2.76 19.62
C ARG A 314 12.57 3.01 18.12
N ASN A 315 11.74 3.86 17.53
CA ASN A 315 11.85 4.21 16.11
C ASN A 315 13.12 5.02 15.83
N ASN A 316 13.41 6.04 16.65
CA ASN A 316 14.61 6.87 16.51
C ASN A 316 15.88 6.02 16.63
N ALA A 317 15.99 5.20 17.69
CA ALA A 317 17.13 4.30 17.88
C ALA A 317 17.35 3.35 16.68
N SER A 318 16.28 2.87 16.03
CA SER A 318 16.42 2.04 14.82
C SER A 318 16.87 2.85 13.58
N ALA A 319 16.50 4.12 13.45
CA ALA A 319 17.02 5.00 12.41
C ALA A 319 18.50 5.34 12.63
N ASP A 320 18.89 5.61 13.88
CA ASP A 320 20.27 5.89 14.26
C ASP A 320 21.17 4.67 14.02
N ARG A 321 20.72 3.46 14.44
CA ARG A 321 21.42 2.19 14.14
C ARG A 321 21.44 1.85 12.66
N GLU A 322 20.36 2.04 11.91
CA GLU A 322 20.33 1.80 10.46
C GLU A 322 21.33 2.73 9.73
N SER A 323 21.52 3.95 10.23
CA SER A 323 22.57 4.87 9.74
C SER A 323 23.98 4.38 10.06
N ALA A 324 24.24 3.88 11.27
CA ALA A 324 25.53 3.28 11.63
C ALA A 324 25.83 1.99 10.84
N CYS A 325 24.82 1.17 10.56
CA CYS A 325 24.95 0.02 9.68
C CYS A 325 25.35 0.44 8.25
N LYS A 326 24.67 1.44 7.65
CA LYS A 326 25.03 1.98 6.33
C LYS A 326 26.47 2.52 6.30
N HIS A 327 26.91 3.20 7.37
CA HIS A 327 28.27 3.69 7.50
C HIS A 327 29.32 2.55 7.51
N LEU A 328 29.07 1.46 8.26
CA LEU A 328 29.92 0.26 8.26
C LEU A 328 30.03 -0.39 6.87
N VAL A 329 28.91 -0.45 6.12
CA VAL A 329 28.90 -0.93 4.73
C VAL A 329 29.77 -0.02 3.87
N GLY A 330 29.51 1.29 3.87
CA GLY A 330 30.22 2.28 3.05
C GLY A 330 31.73 2.31 3.28
N LEU A 331 32.19 2.19 4.52
CA LEU A 331 33.61 2.08 4.87
C LEU A 331 34.27 0.77 4.42
N GLY A 332 33.50 -0.28 4.11
CA GLY A 332 34.04 -1.63 3.90
C GLY A 332 34.77 -2.17 5.13
N ALA A 333 34.26 -1.84 6.33
CA ALA A 333 34.95 -2.03 7.60
C ALA A 333 35.33 -3.50 7.83
N LYS A 334 36.64 -3.78 7.94
CA LYS A 334 37.15 -5.13 8.21
C LYS A 334 37.07 -5.45 9.69
N LEU A 335 36.09 -6.27 10.06
CA LEU A 335 35.99 -6.90 11.37
C LEU A 335 37.19 -7.80 11.67
N THR A 336 37.42 -8.12 12.95
CA THR A 336 38.25 -9.27 13.30
C THR A 336 37.53 -10.57 12.91
N ALA A 337 38.27 -11.66 12.69
CA ALA A 337 37.69 -12.96 12.39
C ALA A 337 36.67 -13.39 13.46
N GLU A 338 37.01 -13.19 14.75
CA GLU A 338 36.11 -13.49 15.88
C GLU A 338 34.80 -12.66 15.84
N GLN A 339 34.87 -11.35 15.54
CA GLN A 339 33.68 -10.51 15.38
C GLN A 339 32.83 -10.93 14.17
N GLN A 340 33.47 -11.34 13.07
CA GLN A 340 32.80 -11.79 11.85
C GLN A 340 32.12 -13.16 12.05
N ASP A 341 32.83 -14.13 12.62
CA ASP A 341 32.30 -15.46 12.98
C ASP A 341 31.15 -15.33 13.98
N ALA A 342 31.28 -14.48 15.00
CA ALA A 342 30.21 -14.20 15.94
C ALA A 342 28.99 -13.54 15.27
N LEU A 343 29.20 -12.65 14.29
CA LEU A 343 28.10 -12.05 13.51
C LEU A 343 27.39 -13.09 12.63
N PHE A 344 28.14 -13.94 11.92
CA PHE A 344 27.56 -15.02 11.10
C PHE A 344 26.85 -16.08 11.94
N ALA A 345 27.44 -16.53 13.04
CA ALA A 345 26.80 -17.47 13.96
C ALA A 345 25.46 -16.92 14.50
N ARG A 346 25.41 -15.63 14.87
CA ARG A 346 24.15 -14.97 15.28
C ARG A 346 23.15 -14.89 14.15
N ALA A 347 23.56 -14.50 12.94
CA ALA A 347 22.65 -14.38 11.79
C ALA A 347 22.07 -15.71 11.32
N LEU A 348 22.79 -16.83 11.52
CA LEU A 348 22.34 -18.18 11.16
C LEU A 348 21.53 -18.88 12.26
N LEU A 349 21.93 -18.74 13.54
CA LEU A 349 21.31 -19.46 14.66
C LEU A 349 20.13 -18.72 15.29
N ALA A 350 20.10 -17.38 15.20
CA ALA A 350 18.97 -16.61 15.73
C ALA A 350 17.78 -16.68 14.77
N ASN A 351 16.57 -16.88 15.31
CA ASN A 351 15.34 -16.77 14.54
C ASN A 351 15.22 -15.33 13.96
N THR A 352 15.37 -15.25 12.64
CA THR A 352 15.67 -14.05 11.85
C THR A 352 14.79 -14.04 10.59
N GLN A 353 14.23 -12.89 10.22
CA GLN A 353 13.48 -12.78 8.97
C GLN A 353 14.43 -12.55 7.79
N GLN A 354 14.92 -13.65 7.21
CA GLN A 354 15.98 -13.64 6.19
C GLN A 354 15.62 -12.87 4.90
N ALA A 355 14.36 -12.92 4.44
CA ALA A 355 13.95 -12.14 3.26
C ALA A 355 14.03 -10.61 3.52
N PRO A 356 13.41 -10.04 4.58
CA PRO A 356 13.67 -8.65 4.99
C PRO A 356 15.15 -8.28 5.19
N ALA A 357 15.98 -9.21 5.67
CA ALA A 357 17.42 -8.99 5.79
C ALA A 357 18.12 -8.88 4.43
N ARG A 358 17.84 -9.81 3.48
CA ARG A 358 18.31 -9.75 2.09
C ARG A 358 17.91 -8.45 1.41
N THR A 359 16.64 -8.06 1.48
CA THR A 359 16.13 -6.83 0.84
C THR A 359 16.79 -5.57 1.43
N ARG A 360 16.98 -5.51 2.75
CA ARG A 360 17.70 -4.41 3.42
C ARG A 360 19.17 -4.36 3.02
N ALA A 361 19.85 -5.51 3.01
CA ALA A 361 21.26 -5.59 2.61
C ALA A 361 21.49 -5.19 1.16
N HIS A 362 20.63 -5.64 0.24
CA HIS A 362 20.68 -5.24 -1.17
C HIS A 362 20.48 -3.72 -1.33
N ARG A 363 19.53 -3.11 -0.58
CA ARG A 363 19.37 -1.64 -0.56
C ARG A 363 20.64 -0.95 -0.08
N TRP A 364 21.20 -1.34 1.08
CA TRP A 364 22.42 -0.73 1.63
C TRP A 364 23.63 -0.88 0.68
N LEU A 365 23.77 -2.02 -0.01
CA LEU A 365 24.80 -2.22 -1.03
C LEU A 365 24.63 -1.29 -2.23
N ARG A 366 23.39 -1.05 -2.68
CA ARG A 366 23.09 -0.11 -3.78
C ARG A 366 23.33 1.34 -3.36
N GLU A 367 22.84 1.76 -2.19
CA GLU A 367 23.07 3.09 -1.61
C GLU A 367 24.57 3.38 -1.45
N ALA A 368 25.35 2.42 -0.95
CA ALA A 368 26.80 2.54 -0.80
C ALA A 368 27.59 2.42 -2.11
N SER A 369 26.94 2.26 -3.28
CA SER A 369 27.57 1.99 -4.58
C SER A 369 28.50 0.75 -4.58
N GLN A 370 28.22 -0.24 -3.72
CA GLN A 370 28.96 -1.50 -3.58
C GLN A 370 28.23 -2.72 -4.19
N ALA A 371 27.02 -2.53 -4.73
CA ALA A 371 26.31 -3.53 -5.51
C ALA A 371 27.01 -3.72 -6.87
N GLU A 372 27.61 -4.90 -7.07
CA GLU A 372 28.45 -5.16 -8.26
C GLU A 372 27.63 -5.51 -9.52
N PHE A 373 26.38 -5.93 -9.34
CA PHE A 373 25.43 -6.22 -10.42
C PHE A 373 24.29 -5.20 -10.41
N THR A 374 23.98 -4.62 -11.57
CA THR A 374 22.88 -3.66 -11.77
C THR A 374 21.53 -4.37 -11.88
N ILE A 375 21.18 -5.16 -10.87
CA ILE A 375 19.93 -5.93 -10.80
C ILE A 375 18.99 -5.24 -9.81
N SER A 376 17.73 -5.05 -10.19
CA SER A 376 16.71 -4.39 -9.35
C SER A 376 16.11 -5.35 -8.32
N ASP A 377 15.79 -6.58 -8.74
CA ASP A 377 15.31 -7.65 -7.87
C ASP A 377 16.38 -8.09 -6.86
N THR A 378 15.94 -8.45 -5.66
CA THR A 378 16.82 -8.91 -4.59
C THR A 378 17.27 -10.34 -4.78
N ASP A 379 16.36 -11.28 -5.08
CA ASP A 379 16.75 -12.69 -5.08
C ASP A 379 17.64 -13.01 -6.30
N SER A 380 17.35 -12.43 -7.47
CA SER A 380 18.20 -12.42 -8.66
C SER A 380 19.59 -11.80 -8.40
N TYR A 381 19.69 -10.74 -7.59
CA TYR A 381 20.98 -10.16 -7.21
C TYR A 381 21.81 -11.13 -6.37
N PHE A 382 21.20 -11.80 -5.37
CA PHE A 382 21.89 -12.79 -4.55
C PHE A 382 22.29 -14.05 -5.36
N GLU A 383 21.48 -14.49 -6.32
CA GLU A 383 21.84 -15.58 -7.23
C GLU A 383 23.01 -15.20 -8.15
N ALA A 384 23.04 -13.99 -8.68
CA ALA A 384 24.16 -13.47 -9.47
C ALA A 384 25.46 -13.36 -8.64
N VAL A 385 25.38 -12.90 -7.38
CA VAL A 385 26.51 -12.88 -6.44
C VAL A 385 27.07 -14.28 -6.20
N LEU A 386 26.23 -15.27 -5.91
CA LEU A 386 26.68 -16.65 -5.66
C LEU A 386 27.23 -17.30 -6.94
N SER A 387 26.62 -17.02 -8.09
CA SER A 387 27.04 -17.53 -9.40
C SER A 387 28.29 -16.83 -9.96
N SER A 388 28.74 -15.73 -9.34
CA SER A 388 29.91 -14.96 -9.79
C SER A 388 31.25 -15.68 -9.60
N GLY A 389 31.33 -16.63 -8.66
CA GLY A 389 32.59 -17.26 -8.24
C GLY A 389 33.59 -16.32 -7.56
N LYS A 390 33.14 -15.14 -7.09
CA LYS A 390 34.00 -14.13 -6.45
C LYS A 390 33.87 -14.17 -4.94
N ASP A 391 34.75 -14.92 -4.27
CA ASP A 391 34.70 -15.12 -2.82
C ASP A 391 34.70 -13.80 -2.02
N ASP A 392 35.48 -12.79 -2.44
CA ASP A 392 35.49 -11.46 -1.79
C ASP A 392 34.13 -10.74 -1.89
N LEU A 393 33.42 -10.87 -3.01
CA LEU A 393 32.08 -10.31 -3.19
C LEU A 393 31.05 -11.08 -2.35
N ILE A 394 31.13 -12.42 -2.37
CA ILE A 394 30.25 -13.29 -1.58
C ILE A 394 30.43 -12.98 -0.08
N ASN A 395 31.67 -12.88 0.40
CA ASN A 395 31.99 -12.51 1.78
C ASN A 395 31.49 -11.11 2.15
N ARG A 396 31.67 -10.10 1.27
CA ARG A 396 31.12 -8.74 1.48
C ARG A 396 29.60 -8.77 1.60
N VAL A 397 28.91 -9.41 0.65
CA VAL A 397 27.45 -9.46 0.62
C VAL A 397 26.88 -10.28 1.79
N ALA A 398 27.55 -11.37 2.19
CA ALA A 398 27.20 -12.14 3.39
C ALA A 398 27.35 -11.30 4.67
N PHE A 399 28.44 -10.53 4.81
CA PHE A 399 28.64 -9.61 5.93
C PHE A 399 27.50 -8.58 6.05
N VAL A 400 27.16 -7.89 4.95
CA VAL A 400 26.07 -6.91 4.95
C VAL A 400 24.72 -7.57 5.27
N THR A 401 24.49 -8.81 4.79
CA THR A 401 23.26 -9.57 5.06
C THR A 401 23.15 -9.97 6.53
N ALA A 402 24.25 -10.38 7.17
CA ALA A 402 24.28 -10.71 8.59
C ALA A 402 24.06 -9.48 9.47
N LEU A 403 24.66 -8.33 9.11
CA LEU A 403 24.43 -7.04 9.77
C LEU A 403 22.96 -6.58 9.64
N ALA A 404 22.37 -6.74 8.45
CA ALA A 404 20.95 -6.46 8.20
C ALA A 404 20.01 -7.40 8.98
N ALA A 405 20.37 -8.67 9.16
CA ALA A 405 19.61 -9.61 9.98
C ALA A 405 19.61 -9.22 11.47
N GLY A 406 20.71 -8.69 11.98
CA GLY A 406 20.82 -8.10 13.32
C GLY A 406 19.88 -6.91 13.51
N GLU A 407 19.85 -5.95 12.57
CA GLU A 407 18.96 -4.79 12.68
C GLU A 407 17.48 -5.14 12.48
N VAL A 408 17.15 -6.06 11.55
CA VAL A 408 15.80 -6.62 11.41
C VAL A 408 15.31 -7.24 12.72
N ARG A 409 16.20 -7.91 13.46
CA ARG A 409 15.92 -8.47 14.79
C ARG A 409 15.72 -7.40 15.86
N ALA A 410 16.65 -6.44 15.96
CA ALA A 410 16.64 -5.39 16.99
C ALA A 410 15.47 -4.41 16.83
N ARG A 411 14.98 -4.21 15.59
CA ARG A 411 13.81 -3.38 15.28
C ARG A 411 12.46 -4.05 15.57
N ASP A 412 12.39 -5.37 15.75
CA ASP A 412 11.11 -6.08 15.90
C ASP A 412 10.47 -5.86 17.30
N GLY A 413 9.75 -4.75 17.42
CA GLY A 413 9.03 -4.35 18.63
C GLY A 413 7.87 -5.26 19.08
N ARG A 414 7.64 -6.40 18.42
CA ARG A 414 6.78 -7.50 18.91
C ARG A 414 7.52 -8.41 19.90
N ARG A 415 8.85 -8.28 20.00
CA ARG A 415 9.72 -9.07 20.87
C ARG A 415 10.41 -8.16 21.88
N GLN A 416 10.85 -8.74 22.99
CA GLN A 416 11.85 -8.10 23.85
C GLN A 416 13.26 -8.39 23.28
N TRP A 417 14.22 -7.49 23.49
CA TRP A 417 15.61 -7.79 23.19
C TRP A 417 16.13 -8.92 24.05
N ASP A 418 16.91 -9.80 23.44
CA ASP A 418 17.78 -10.76 24.11
C ASP A 418 19.26 -10.39 23.92
N ARG A 419 20.17 -11.21 24.46
CA ARG A 419 21.62 -10.94 24.41
C ARG A 419 22.16 -10.81 22.97
N THR A 420 21.54 -11.48 21.98
CA THR A 420 21.89 -11.38 20.56
C THR A 420 21.73 -9.96 20.02
N ASP A 421 20.65 -9.28 20.42
CA ASP A 421 20.31 -7.94 19.95
C ASP A 421 21.22 -6.91 20.62
N ALA A 422 21.50 -7.08 21.92
CA ALA A 422 22.47 -6.26 22.64
C ALA A 422 23.90 -6.40 22.09
N ASP A 423 24.33 -7.62 21.72
CA ASP A 423 25.62 -7.85 21.05
C ASP A 423 25.65 -7.35 19.60
N HIS A 424 24.50 -7.17 18.93
CA HIS A 424 24.44 -6.48 17.62
C HIS A 424 24.73 -4.99 17.80
N VAL A 425 24.08 -4.33 18.77
CA VAL A 425 24.36 -2.92 19.07
C VAL A 425 25.78 -2.73 19.60
N ARG A 426 26.32 -3.67 20.39
CA ARG A 426 27.72 -3.66 20.80
C ARG A 426 28.69 -3.60 19.62
N LEU A 427 28.44 -4.36 18.56
CA LEU A 427 29.25 -4.31 17.33
C LEU A 427 29.19 -2.94 16.64
N LEU A 428 28.02 -2.29 16.65
CA LEU A 428 27.86 -0.92 16.13
C LEU A 428 28.62 0.10 16.97
N ILE A 429 28.68 -0.08 18.30
CA ILE A 429 29.45 0.79 19.21
C ILE A 429 30.97 0.57 18.98
N GLU A 430 31.43 -0.68 19.04
CA GLU A 430 32.85 -1.06 18.92
C GLU A 430 33.47 -0.69 17.57
N VAL A 431 32.71 -0.79 16.47
CA VAL A 431 33.26 -0.69 15.10
C VAL A 431 32.56 0.39 14.27
N GLY A 432 31.25 0.60 14.46
CA GLY A 432 30.45 1.57 13.69
C GLY A 432 30.51 3.00 14.20
N ASN A 433 31.23 3.25 15.31
CA ASN A 433 31.24 4.52 16.06
C ASN A 433 29.83 4.94 16.55
N TYR A 434 28.96 3.97 16.84
CA TYR A 434 27.58 4.22 17.26
C TYR A 434 27.50 4.73 18.69
N HIS A 435 26.67 5.76 18.91
CA HIS A 435 26.45 6.41 20.19
C HIS A 435 24.96 6.36 20.54
N PRO A 436 24.49 5.44 21.41
CA PRO A 436 23.09 5.28 21.78
C PRO A 436 22.48 6.57 22.37
N GLN A 437 21.59 7.23 21.62
CA GLN A 437 20.99 8.50 22.06
C GLN A 437 19.76 8.30 22.97
N THR A 438 19.00 7.22 22.78
CA THR A 438 17.70 7.08 23.47
C THR A 438 17.83 6.37 24.82
N GLY A 439 17.17 6.91 25.85
CA GLY A 439 17.14 6.29 27.19
C GLY A 439 16.58 4.86 27.20
N TRP A 440 15.65 4.56 26.29
CA TRP A 440 15.12 3.20 26.10
C TRP A 440 16.21 2.20 25.68
N GLU A 441 17.06 2.59 24.72
CA GLU A 441 18.14 1.75 24.21
C GLU A 441 19.26 1.60 25.24
N ARG A 442 19.67 2.70 25.88
CA ARG A 442 20.62 2.67 27.01
C ARG A 442 20.14 1.69 28.09
N ALA A 443 18.86 1.72 28.46
CA ALA A 443 18.29 0.78 29.42
C ALA A 443 18.34 -0.70 28.96
N GLN A 444 18.19 -1.00 27.66
CA GLN A 444 18.40 -2.37 27.16
C GLN A 444 19.88 -2.78 27.22
N LEU A 445 20.80 -1.88 26.90
CA LEU A 445 22.25 -2.17 26.95
C LEU A 445 22.72 -2.41 28.40
N THR A 446 22.29 -1.57 29.34
CA THR A 446 22.54 -1.76 30.78
C THR A 446 21.95 -3.08 31.29
N LYS A 447 20.72 -3.44 30.91
CA LYS A 447 20.08 -4.73 31.26
C LYS A 447 20.93 -5.95 30.85
N PHE A 448 21.69 -5.85 29.76
CA PHE A 448 22.56 -6.93 29.28
C PHE A 448 24.05 -6.74 29.59
N GLY A 449 24.44 -5.69 30.32
CA GLY A 449 25.83 -5.41 30.65
C GLY A 449 26.71 -5.09 29.43
N VAL A 450 26.16 -4.39 28.43
CA VAL A 450 26.92 -3.87 27.29
C VAL A 450 27.35 -2.44 27.58
N PRO A 451 28.66 -2.12 27.59
CA PRO A 451 29.13 -0.75 27.78
C PRO A 451 28.81 0.12 26.56
N PHE A 452 28.52 1.41 26.80
CA PHE A 452 28.29 2.41 25.76
C PHE A 452 28.86 3.78 26.20
N PRO A 453 29.20 4.68 25.26
CA PRO A 453 29.68 6.02 25.58
C PRO A 453 28.64 6.81 26.39
N GLY A 454 29.06 7.44 27.50
CA GLY A 454 28.17 8.19 28.40
C GLY A 454 27.40 7.34 29.41
N ALA A 455 27.82 6.10 29.70
CA ALA A 455 27.20 5.27 30.74
C ALA A 455 27.51 5.72 32.18
N ASP A 456 28.54 6.54 32.38
CA ASP A 456 28.94 7.09 33.69
C ASP A 456 28.26 8.44 34.04
N GLU A 457 27.47 9.01 33.11
CA GLU A 457 26.60 10.16 33.39
C GLU A 457 25.25 9.64 33.89
N GLU A 458 24.81 10.09 35.08
CA GLU A 458 23.57 9.61 35.68
C GLU A 458 22.36 9.87 34.77
N PRO A 459 21.38 8.94 34.70
CA PRO A 459 20.17 9.15 33.92
C PRO A 459 19.35 10.28 34.55
N ASP A 460 19.28 11.42 33.85
CA ASP A 460 18.63 12.64 34.32
C ASP A 460 17.20 12.36 34.81
N ALA A 461 16.98 12.61 36.10
CA ALA A 461 15.83 12.10 36.83
C ALA A 461 14.62 13.03 36.67
N ASP A 462 13.92 12.86 35.54
CA ASP A 462 12.65 13.54 35.19
C ASP A 462 11.76 13.72 36.45
N PRO A 463 11.58 14.95 36.97
CA PRO A 463 10.99 15.15 38.30
C PRO A 463 9.49 14.84 38.30
N ILE A 464 9.09 13.94 39.20
CA ILE A 464 7.69 13.50 39.34
C ILE A 464 6.79 14.68 39.78
N SER A 465 5.72 14.94 39.02
CA SER A 465 4.63 15.89 39.34
C SER A 465 3.35 15.55 38.59
#